data_AF-A0AAU3H6V7-F1
#
_entry.id   AF-A0AAU3H6V7-F1
#
_cell.length_a   1.000
_cell.length_b   1.000
_cell.length_c   1.000
_cell.angle_alpha   90.00
_cell.angle_beta   90.00
_cell.angle_gamma   90.00
#
_symmetry.space_group_name_H-M   'P 1'
#
loop_
_entity.id
_entity.type
_entity.pdbx_description
1 polymer ?
#
loop_
_entity_poly.entity_id
_entity_poly.type
_entity_poly.pdbx_seq_one_letter_code
_entity_poly.pdbx_strand_id
1 'polypeptide(L)'
;MAVVAVAGWRWWHQRPPYGPEALHLRSSLEFVSYEQAQAALGSAYQAPVASGGDQLVLGRVSWQTPPASLNGGYFALFLVDKRTDLKPSVFAVAAPQESVSLGSAGVENRIVDHYPWLRGAGDIRVGEHEWQSVGSRLAIGDSGASPVTFVALFPHLEGHRREFPIATAPVTLPDLLLALVYLGPDDQVFWAQRLQG
;
A
#
# COMPACT_ATOMS: atom_id res chain seq x y z
N MET A 1 32.57 14.17 -24.35
CA MET A 1 31.62 15.17 -23.79
C MET A 1 30.14 14.71 -23.81
N ALA A 2 29.80 13.48 -24.20
CA ALA A 2 28.42 12.98 -24.16
C ALA A 2 28.00 12.33 -22.82
N VAL A 3 28.96 11.70 -22.10
CA VAL A 3 28.68 10.96 -20.85
C VAL A 3 28.23 11.89 -19.72
N VAL A 4 28.81 13.09 -19.60
CA VAL A 4 28.45 14.08 -18.57
C VAL A 4 27.06 14.68 -18.82
N ALA A 5 26.70 14.91 -20.09
CA ALA A 5 25.38 15.43 -20.46
C ALA A 5 24.25 14.42 -20.20
N VAL A 6 24.47 13.13 -20.52
CA VAL A 6 23.50 12.06 -20.22
C VAL A 6 23.40 11.79 -18.71
N ALA A 7 24.50 11.85 -17.98
CA ALA A 7 24.50 11.72 -16.52
C ALA A 7 23.76 12.88 -15.83
N GLY A 8 23.97 14.13 -16.29
CA GLY A 8 23.24 15.31 -15.80
C GLY A 8 21.75 15.28 -16.13
N TRP A 9 21.37 14.82 -17.33
CA TRP A 9 19.98 14.62 -17.74
C TRP A 9 19.29 13.55 -16.89
N ARG A 10 19.93 12.37 -16.72
CA ARG A 10 19.40 11.31 -15.85
C ARG A 10 19.27 11.77 -14.41
N TRP A 11 20.25 12.48 -13.86
CA TRP A 11 20.20 12.98 -12.49
C TRP A 11 19.08 14.00 -12.27
N TRP A 12 18.80 14.86 -13.25
CA TRP A 12 17.68 15.81 -13.18
C TRP A 12 16.32 15.10 -13.24
N HIS A 13 16.19 14.06 -14.07
CA HIS A 13 14.96 13.27 -14.21
C HIS A 13 14.75 12.18 -13.14
N GLN A 14 15.78 11.85 -12.36
CA GLN A 14 15.75 10.82 -11.30
C GLN A 14 15.61 11.41 -9.88
N ARG A 15 15.27 12.68 -9.76
CA ARG A 15 14.97 13.30 -8.46
C ARG A 15 13.47 13.27 -8.21
N PRO A 16 13.03 12.90 -7.00
CA PRO A 16 11.64 13.08 -6.65
C PRO A 16 11.25 14.57 -6.76
N PRO A 17 10.07 14.92 -7.31
CA PRO A 17 9.52 16.27 -7.22
C PRO A 17 9.44 16.83 -5.80
N TYR A 18 9.31 15.97 -4.78
CA TYR A 18 9.30 16.31 -3.35
C TYR A 18 9.53 15.07 -2.48
N GLY A 19 10.02 15.26 -1.25
CA GLY A 19 10.07 14.21 -0.23
C GLY A 19 8.74 14.04 0.53
N PRO A 20 8.59 12.95 1.31
CA PRO A 20 7.36 12.66 2.04
C PRO A 20 6.98 13.73 3.07
N GLU A 21 7.96 14.51 3.56
CA GLU A 21 7.74 15.62 4.49
C GLU A 21 6.82 16.70 3.92
N ALA A 22 6.82 16.91 2.61
CA ALA A 22 5.97 17.90 1.93
C ALA A 22 4.47 17.54 1.97
N LEU A 23 4.14 16.27 2.26
CA LEU A 23 2.77 15.78 2.26
C LEU A 23 2.05 15.97 3.60
N HIS A 24 2.78 16.25 4.69
CA HIS A 24 2.22 16.33 6.05
C HIS A 24 1.27 15.16 6.36
N LEU A 25 1.74 13.94 6.07
CA LEU A 25 0.98 12.70 6.13
C LEU A 25 0.33 12.47 7.51
N ARG A 26 -0.92 12.04 7.48
CA ARG A 26 -1.66 11.56 8.65
C ARG A 26 -2.27 10.21 8.35
N SER A 27 -2.29 9.34 9.36
CA SER A 27 -2.87 8.01 9.23
C SER A 27 -3.50 7.52 10.53
N SER A 28 -4.45 6.60 10.39
CA SER A 28 -5.01 5.82 11.50
C SER A 28 -5.37 4.42 11.04
N LEU A 29 -5.19 3.43 11.91
CA LEU A 29 -5.76 2.09 11.77
C LEU A 29 -6.61 1.75 12.98
N GLU A 30 -7.77 1.15 12.75
CA GLU A 30 -8.67 0.69 13.81
C GLU A 30 -9.38 -0.61 13.41
N PHE A 31 -9.65 -1.48 14.40
CA PHE A 31 -10.55 -2.62 14.20
C PHE A 31 -11.99 -2.14 14.21
N VAL A 32 -12.81 -2.66 13.30
CA VAL A 32 -14.20 -2.23 13.13
C VAL A 32 -15.15 -3.40 12.92
N SER A 33 -16.42 -3.19 13.24
CA SER A 33 -17.50 -4.06 12.77
C SER A 33 -17.80 -3.81 11.28
N TYR A 34 -18.60 -4.68 10.67
CA TYR A 34 -19.08 -4.48 9.30
C TYR A 34 -19.88 -3.17 9.16
N GLU A 35 -20.75 -2.85 10.12
CA GLU A 35 -21.56 -1.63 10.10
C GLU A 35 -20.70 -0.37 10.15
N GLN A 36 -19.65 -0.38 11.00
CA GLN A 36 -18.68 0.71 11.09
C GLN A 36 -17.86 0.85 9.81
N ALA A 37 -17.41 -0.26 9.23
CA ALA A 37 -16.71 -0.28 7.95
C ALA A 37 -17.59 0.30 6.82
N GLN A 38 -18.83 -0.16 6.72
CA GLN A 38 -19.79 0.30 5.71
C GLN A 38 -20.13 1.78 5.88
N ALA A 39 -20.33 2.24 7.12
CA ALA A 39 -20.56 3.64 7.41
C ALA A 39 -19.37 4.52 7.01
N ALA A 40 -18.13 4.05 7.22
CA ALA A 40 -16.92 4.78 6.85
C ALA A 40 -16.69 4.85 5.34
N LEU A 41 -17.05 3.82 4.58
CA LEU A 41 -16.95 3.80 3.12
C LEU A 41 -18.08 4.56 2.42
N GLY A 42 -19.23 4.73 3.09
CA GLY A 42 -20.42 5.35 2.51
C GLY A 42 -21.21 4.39 1.63
N SER A 43 -22.31 4.86 1.03
CA SER A 43 -23.24 4.03 0.26
C SER A 43 -22.76 3.67 -1.16
N ALA A 44 -21.72 4.35 -1.65
CA ALA A 44 -21.20 4.13 -3.00
C ALA A 44 -20.32 2.86 -3.12
N TYR A 45 -19.84 2.34 -1.98
CA TYR A 45 -18.93 1.20 -1.91
C TYR A 45 -19.46 0.17 -0.91
N GLN A 46 -19.08 -1.09 -1.07
CA GLN A 46 -19.46 -2.16 -0.15
C GLN A 46 -18.27 -2.56 0.72
N ALA A 47 -18.47 -2.61 2.04
CA ALA A 47 -17.47 -3.15 2.94
C ALA A 47 -17.26 -4.65 2.69
N PRO A 48 -16.04 -5.19 2.87
CA PRO A 48 -15.83 -6.63 2.86
C PRO A 48 -16.70 -7.30 3.91
N VAL A 49 -17.38 -8.38 3.54
CA VAL A 49 -18.18 -9.17 4.48
C VAL A 49 -17.23 -10.04 5.30
N ALA A 50 -17.20 -9.79 6.60
CA ALA A 50 -16.46 -10.61 7.57
C ALA A 50 -17.37 -11.70 8.15
N SER A 51 -16.82 -12.88 8.38
CA SER A 51 -17.51 -14.01 9.00
C SER A 51 -16.62 -14.72 10.02
N GLY A 52 -17.18 -15.46 10.97
CA GLY A 52 -16.45 -16.48 11.74
C GLY A 52 -15.01 -16.16 12.18
N GLY A 53 -14.80 -15.13 13.00
CA GLY A 53 -13.47 -14.79 13.53
C GLY A 53 -12.60 -13.92 12.62
N ASP A 54 -13.03 -13.65 11.39
CA ASP A 54 -12.41 -12.65 10.51
C ASP A 54 -12.32 -11.28 11.20
N GLN A 55 -11.33 -10.48 10.80
CA GLN A 55 -11.16 -9.12 11.30
C GLN A 55 -11.19 -8.11 10.16
N LEU A 56 -11.93 -7.02 10.35
CA LEU A 56 -11.89 -5.85 9.49
C LEU A 56 -11.01 -4.79 10.13
N VAL A 57 -10.07 -4.27 9.34
CA VAL A 57 -9.22 -3.14 9.71
C VAL A 57 -9.57 -1.97 8.81
N LEU A 58 -10.07 -0.89 9.42
CA LEU A 58 -10.33 0.37 8.76
C LEU A 58 -9.07 1.22 8.83
N GLY A 59 -8.59 1.65 7.66
CA GLY A 59 -7.49 2.59 7.52
C GLY A 59 -7.93 3.90 6.91
N ARG A 60 -7.38 4.99 7.43
CA ARG A 60 -7.51 6.32 6.82
C ARG A 60 -6.12 6.89 6.62
N VAL A 61 -5.86 7.41 5.43
CA VAL A 61 -4.62 8.10 5.09
C VAL A 61 -4.96 9.42 4.42
N SER A 62 -4.36 10.50 4.89
CA SER A 62 -4.53 11.81 4.29
C SER A 62 -3.20 12.54 4.19
N TRP A 63 -3.12 13.39 3.18
CA TRP A 63 -2.01 14.28 2.91
C TRP A 63 -2.53 15.64 2.44
N GLN A 64 -1.68 16.66 2.58
CA GLN A 64 -1.87 17.96 1.97
C GLN A 64 -1.53 17.91 0.49
N THR A 65 -2.09 18.84 -0.30
CA THR A 65 -1.75 18.98 -1.71
C THR A 65 -0.23 19.13 -1.87
N PRO A 66 0.43 18.24 -2.62
CA PRO A 66 1.87 18.31 -2.80
C PRO A 66 2.26 19.57 -3.58
N PRO A 67 3.52 20.06 -3.41
CA PRO A 67 4.00 21.27 -4.08
C PRO A 67 4.15 21.12 -5.60
N ALA A 68 4.16 19.88 -6.10
CA ALA A 68 4.16 19.54 -7.52
C ALA A 68 3.25 18.34 -7.77
N SER A 69 2.77 18.17 -9.01
CA SER A 69 2.00 16.99 -9.39
C SER A 69 2.85 15.72 -9.30
N LEU A 70 2.21 14.55 -9.37
CA LEU A 70 2.89 13.25 -9.36
C LEU A 70 3.76 13.01 -10.61
N ASN A 71 3.71 13.87 -11.62
CA ASN A 71 4.52 13.83 -12.84
C ASN A 71 4.54 12.45 -13.52
N GLY A 72 3.36 11.83 -13.67
CA GLY A 72 3.20 10.49 -14.24
C GLY A 72 3.51 9.34 -13.28
N GLY A 73 4.00 9.63 -12.07
CA GLY A 73 4.13 8.66 -10.99
C GLY A 73 2.83 8.45 -10.21
N TYR A 74 2.89 7.66 -9.14
CA TYR A 74 1.74 7.34 -8.30
C TYR A 74 2.17 6.99 -6.87
N PHE A 75 1.24 7.09 -5.92
CA PHE A 75 1.47 6.56 -4.57
C PHE A 75 1.02 5.11 -4.47
N ALA A 76 1.85 4.26 -3.87
CA ALA A 76 1.53 2.90 -3.51
C ALA A 76 1.35 2.81 -1.98
N LEU A 77 0.13 2.52 -1.53
CA LEU A 77 -0.17 2.32 -0.11
C LEU A 77 -0.20 0.83 0.21
N PHE A 78 0.62 0.43 1.18
CA PHE A 78 0.77 -0.95 1.64
C PHE A 78 0.27 -1.10 3.06
N LEU A 79 -0.54 -2.14 3.29
CA LEU A 79 -0.82 -2.69 4.60
C LEU A 79 -0.22 -4.10 4.66
N VAL A 80 0.73 -4.30 5.57
CA VAL A 80 1.48 -5.56 5.71
C VAL A 80 1.32 -6.10 7.12
N ASP A 81 1.08 -7.40 7.25
CA ASP A 81 1.19 -8.12 8.52
C ASP A 81 2.66 -8.48 8.77
N LYS A 82 3.29 -7.83 9.75
CA LYS A 82 4.72 -8.01 10.08
C LYS A 82 5.07 -9.40 10.59
N ARG A 83 4.08 -10.21 11.01
CA ARG A 83 4.33 -11.57 11.49
C ARG A 83 4.66 -12.52 10.34
N THR A 84 4.14 -12.22 9.15
CA THR A 84 4.21 -13.09 7.97
C THR A 84 4.82 -12.39 6.75
N ASP A 85 5.01 -11.08 6.81
CA ASP A 85 5.37 -10.22 5.67
C ASP A 85 4.36 -10.34 4.51
N LEU A 86 3.08 -10.60 4.81
CA LEU A 86 2.01 -10.75 3.82
C LEU A 86 1.07 -9.54 3.80
N LYS A 87 0.45 -9.30 2.64
CA LYS A 87 -0.59 -8.29 2.45
C LYS A 87 -1.97 -8.94 2.54
N PRO A 88 -3.01 -8.22 3.01
CA PRO A 88 -4.39 -8.62 2.78
C PRO A 88 -4.67 -8.70 1.28
N SER A 89 -5.55 -9.60 0.85
CA SER A 89 -5.97 -9.69 -0.55
C SER A 89 -7.24 -8.88 -0.84
N VAL A 90 -8.09 -8.72 0.16
CA VAL A 90 -9.41 -8.11 0.03
C VAL A 90 -9.41 -6.72 0.65
N PHE A 91 -9.67 -5.72 -0.19
CA PHE A 91 -9.85 -4.33 0.18
C PHE A 91 -11.15 -3.79 -0.39
N ALA A 92 -11.78 -2.87 0.34
CA ALA A 92 -12.70 -1.88 -0.22
C ALA A 92 -12.13 -0.48 0.02
N VAL A 93 -12.33 0.44 -0.92
CA VAL A 93 -11.71 1.76 -0.88
C VAL A 93 -12.72 2.82 -1.24
N ALA A 94 -12.70 3.93 -0.49
CA ALA A 94 -13.42 5.15 -0.78
C ALA A 94 -12.42 6.32 -0.83
N ALA A 95 -12.49 7.08 -1.93
CA ALA A 95 -11.72 8.30 -2.12
C ALA A 95 -12.59 9.35 -2.85
N PRO A 96 -12.28 10.66 -2.75
CA PRO A 96 -13.03 11.71 -3.43
C PRO A 96 -13.04 11.61 -4.96
N GLN A 97 -12.06 10.91 -5.54
CA GLN A 97 -11.88 10.73 -6.97
C GLN A 97 -11.61 9.25 -7.28
N GLU A 98 -12.08 8.78 -8.42
CA GLU A 98 -11.81 7.43 -8.95
C GLU A 98 -10.39 7.34 -9.52
N SER A 99 -9.39 7.50 -8.65
CA SER A 99 -7.97 7.44 -8.98
C SER A 99 -7.23 6.41 -8.13
N VAL A 100 -7.98 5.56 -7.43
CA VAL A 100 -7.45 4.46 -6.62
C VAL A 100 -7.76 3.12 -7.28
N SER A 101 -6.72 2.31 -7.50
CA SER A 101 -6.83 0.95 -8.02
C SER A 101 -6.23 -0.06 -7.05
N LEU A 102 -6.73 -1.30 -7.13
CA LEU A 102 -6.26 -2.42 -6.34
C LEU A 102 -5.42 -3.35 -7.20
N GLY A 103 -4.34 -3.86 -6.64
CA GLY A 103 -3.57 -4.93 -7.26
C GLY A 103 -2.14 -4.99 -6.77
N SER A 104 -1.29 -5.56 -7.60
CA SER A 104 0.14 -5.66 -7.36
C SER A 104 0.91 -5.48 -8.67
N ALA A 105 2.18 -5.12 -8.58
CA ALA A 105 3.05 -4.92 -9.73
C ALA A 105 4.49 -5.38 -9.43
N GLY A 106 5.17 -5.96 -10.42
CA GLY A 106 6.52 -6.50 -10.26
C GLY A 106 7.59 -5.48 -9.83
N VAL A 107 7.32 -4.17 -9.98
CA VAL A 107 8.16 -3.09 -9.43
C VAL A 107 8.34 -3.18 -7.91
N GLU A 108 7.38 -3.79 -7.21
CA GLU A 108 7.37 -3.89 -5.74
C GLU A 108 8.61 -4.59 -5.18
N ASN A 109 9.21 -5.51 -5.93
CA ASN A 109 10.48 -6.14 -5.55
C ASN A 109 11.61 -5.13 -5.35
N ARG A 110 11.66 -4.07 -6.17
CA ARG A 110 12.67 -3.00 -6.03
C ARG A 110 12.45 -2.20 -4.74
N ILE A 111 11.21 -2.09 -4.26
CA ILE A 111 10.92 -1.39 -3.00
C ILE A 111 11.64 -2.10 -1.86
N VAL A 112 11.63 -3.44 -1.86
CA VAL A 112 12.29 -4.24 -0.81
C VAL A 112 13.80 -4.07 -0.84
N ASP A 113 14.41 -3.97 -2.02
CA ASP A 113 15.85 -3.72 -2.18
C ASP A 113 16.27 -2.36 -1.58
N HIS A 114 15.47 -1.32 -1.81
CA HIS A 114 15.74 0.03 -1.30
C HIS A 114 15.30 0.23 0.16
N TYR A 115 14.25 -0.46 0.59
CA TYR A 115 13.63 -0.33 1.91
C TYR A 115 13.39 -1.71 2.54
N PRO A 116 14.44 -2.36 3.10
CA PRO A 116 14.33 -3.71 3.66
C PRO A 116 13.42 -3.86 4.88
N TRP A 117 12.89 -2.74 5.41
CA TRP A 117 11.89 -2.74 6.47
C TRP A 117 10.46 -2.93 5.94
N LEU A 118 10.25 -2.86 4.62
CA LEU A 118 8.96 -3.03 3.95
C LEU A 118 8.95 -4.33 3.12
N ARG A 119 9.44 -5.43 3.70
CA ARG A 119 9.64 -6.71 2.97
C ARG A 119 8.36 -7.24 2.34
N GLY A 120 7.23 -7.11 3.02
CA GLY A 120 5.93 -7.57 2.51
C GLY A 120 5.36 -6.77 1.33
N ALA A 121 6.03 -5.69 0.87
CA ALA A 121 5.65 -5.06 -0.39
C ALA A 121 5.92 -5.96 -1.59
N GLY A 122 7.09 -6.62 -1.63
CA GLY A 122 7.52 -7.42 -2.77
C GLY A 122 6.86 -8.79 -2.88
N ASP A 123 7.34 -9.56 -3.86
CA ASP A 123 6.97 -10.95 -4.05
C ASP A 123 7.54 -11.80 -2.93
N ILE A 124 6.81 -12.85 -2.57
CA ILE A 124 7.30 -13.86 -1.64
C ILE A 124 7.81 -15.07 -2.41
N ARG A 125 8.75 -15.79 -1.80
CA ARG A 125 9.23 -17.06 -2.32
C ARG A 125 8.31 -18.19 -1.87
N VAL A 126 7.64 -18.86 -2.81
CA VAL A 126 6.70 -19.98 -2.56
C VAL A 126 7.29 -21.35 -2.89
N GLY A 127 8.43 -21.38 -3.58
CA GLY A 127 9.20 -22.59 -3.89
C GLY A 127 10.68 -22.32 -4.10
N GLU A 128 11.46 -23.33 -4.51
CA GLU A 128 12.91 -23.14 -4.74
C GLU A 128 13.21 -22.12 -5.84
N HIS A 129 12.34 -21.98 -6.84
CA HIS A 129 12.53 -21.05 -7.96
C HIS A 129 11.27 -20.24 -8.29
N GLU A 130 10.29 -20.23 -7.40
CA GLU A 130 9.00 -19.59 -7.63
C GLU A 130 8.79 -18.41 -6.69
N TRP A 131 8.55 -17.25 -7.30
CA TRP A 131 8.20 -16.00 -6.64
C TRP A 131 6.78 -15.63 -7.02
N GLN A 132 6.00 -15.26 -6.03
CA GLN A 132 4.60 -14.91 -6.21
C GLN A 132 4.34 -13.53 -5.61
N SER A 133 3.71 -12.67 -6.39
CA SER A 133 3.10 -11.45 -5.88
C SER A 133 1.81 -11.81 -5.17
N VAL A 134 1.70 -11.44 -3.88
CA VAL A 134 0.62 -11.92 -3.01
C VAL A 134 -0.07 -10.78 -2.29
N GLY A 135 -1.40 -10.88 -2.19
CA GLY A 135 -2.27 -9.83 -1.67
C GLY A 135 -2.33 -8.59 -2.58
N SER A 136 -2.88 -7.51 -2.05
CA SER A 136 -3.15 -6.28 -2.79
C SER A 136 -2.53 -5.06 -2.08
N ARG A 137 -2.14 -4.06 -2.87
CA ARG A 137 -1.88 -2.69 -2.41
C ARG A 137 -2.85 -1.72 -3.10
N LEU A 138 -2.90 -0.49 -2.61
CA LEU A 138 -3.63 0.60 -3.30
C LEU A 138 -2.65 1.36 -4.20
N ALA A 139 -2.96 1.52 -5.49
CA ALA A 139 -2.31 2.48 -6.38
C ALA A 139 -3.14 3.75 -6.45
N ILE A 140 -2.56 4.90 -6.12
CA ILE A 140 -3.23 6.20 -6.10
C ILE A 140 -2.54 7.09 -7.15
N GLY A 141 -3.20 7.25 -8.29
CA GLY A 141 -2.67 7.99 -9.44
C GLY A 141 -2.91 9.50 -9.40
N ASP A 142 -3.71 9.99 -8.44
CA ASP A 142 -3.99 11.41 -8.26
C ASP A 142 -3.75 11.83 -6.80
N SER A 143 -2.94 12.87 -6.61
CA SER A 143 -2.75 13.50 -5.31
C SER A 143 -4.03 14.13 -4.73
N GLY A 144 -5.04 14.41 -5.57
CA GLY A 144 -6.37 14.85 -5.17
C GLY A 144 -7.25 13.75 -4.55
N ALA A 145 -6.80 12.49 -4.53
CA ALA A 145 -7.50 11.38 -3.88
C ALA A 145 -7.51 11.43 -2.34
N SER A 146 -6.84 12.41 -1.74
CA SER A 146 -6.82 12.60 -0.27
C SER A 146 -8.16 13.18 0.23
N PRO A 147 -8.75 12.66 1.32
CA PRO A 147 -8.30 11.50 2.10
C PRO A 147 -8.70 10.16 1.45
N VAL A 148 -7.83 9.15 1.59
CA VAL A 148 -8.14 7.77 1.21
C VAL A 148 -8.62 7.01 2.45
N THR A 149 -9.80 6.41 2.36
CA THR A 149 -10.34 5.48 3.35
C THR A 149 -10.38 4.08 2.75
N PHE A 150 -9.88 3.08 3.49
CA PHE A 150 -9.92 1.70 3.04
C PHE A 150 -10.30 0.76 4.17
N VAL A 151 -10.90 -0.37 3.82
CA VAL A 151 -11.17 -1.47 4.75
C VAL A 151 -10.48 -2.71 4.21
N ALA A 152 -9.60 -3.30 5.02
CA ALA A 152 -8.93 -4.56 4.72
C ALA A 152 -9.57 -5.70 5.53
N LEU A 153 -9.80 -6.84 4.88
CA LEU A 153 -10.26 -8.06 5.53
C LEU A 153 -9.08 -9.00 5.80
N PHE A 154 -8.98 -9.45 7.04
CA PHE A 154 -8.07 -10.50 7.47
C PHE A 154 -8.91 -11.75 7.77
N PRO A 155 -8.90 -12.76 6.90
CA PRO A 155 -9.69 -13.96 7.12
C PRO A 155 -9.12 -14.80 8.26
N HIS A 156 -9.99 -15.40 9.06
CA HIS A 156 -9.62 -16.40 10.05
C HIS A 156 -9.59 -17.78 9.38
N LEU A 157 -8.41 -18.39 9.35
CA LEU A 157 -8.22 -19.72 8.77
C LEU A 157 -7.80 -20.70 9.87
N GLU A 158 -8.48 -21.85 9.95
CA GLU A 158 -8.01 -22.98 10.73
C GLU A 158 -6.75 -23.57 10.05
N GLY A 159 -5.59 -23.01 10.41
CA GLY A 159 -4.28 -23.38 9.91
C GLY A 159 -3.79 -22.52 8.74
N HIS A 160 -2.49 -22.22 8.72
CA HIS A 160 -1.82 -21.56 7.59
C HIS A 160 -1.72 -22.54 6.42
N ARG A 161 -2.70 -22.51 5.52
CA ARG A 161 -2.57 -23.23 4.25
C ARG A 161 -1.65 -22.44 3.34
N ARG A 162 -0.48 -23.02 3.02
CA ARG A 162 0.51 -22.44 2.08
C ARG A 162 -0.08 -22.08 0.71
N GLU A 163 -1.22 -22.67 0.36
CA GLU A 163 -1.97 -22.41 -0.87
C GLU A 163 -2.54 -20.98 -0.94
N PHE A 164 -2.68 -20.28 0.19
CA PHE A 164 -3.19 -18.90 0.25
C PHE A 164 -2.22 -17.99 0.99
N PRO A 165 -1.20 -17.44 0.33
CA PRO A 165 -0.22 -16.54 0.93
C PRO A 165 -0.79 -15.14 1.19
N ILE A 166 -1.82 -15.06 2.01
CA ILE A 166 -2.48 -13.81 2.41
C ILE A 166 -2.31 -13.60 3.92
N ALA A 167 -2.37 -12.34 4.36
CA ALA A 167 -2.39 -12.04 5.79
C ALA A 167 -3.71 -12.55 6.43
N THR A 168 -3.62 -13.21 7.59
CA THR A 168 -4.77 -13.87 8.24
C THR A 168 -4.99 -13.39 9.68
N ALA A 169 -6.25 -13.41 10.13
CA ALA A 169 -6.63 -13.17 11.52
C ALA A 169 -6.29 -14.38 12.43
N PRO A 170 -6.04 -14.15 13.73
CA PRO A 170 -6.08 -12.86 14.41
C PRO A 170 -4.79 -12.06 14.19
N VAL A 171 -4.90 -10.77 13.88
CA VAL A 171 -3.86 -9.74 13.93
C VAL A 171 -4.13 -8.78 15.09
N THR A 172 -3.08 -8.08 15.55
CA THR A 172 -3.20 -6.89 16.40
C THR A 172 -2.73 -5.65 15.64
N LEU A 173 -3.18 -4.44 16.01
CA LEU A 173 -2.72 -3.22 15.33
C LEU A 173 -1.19 -3.04 15.36
N PRO A 174 -0.46 -3.40 16.45
CA PRO A 174 0.99 -3.40 16.44
C PRO A 174 1.63 -4.43 15.48
N ASP A 175 0.91 -5.45 15.03
CA ASP A 175 1.40 -6.39 14.01
C ASP A 175 1.35 -5.79 12.60
N LEU A 176 0.60 -4.70 12.41
CA LEU A 176 0.37 -4.11 11.11
C LEU A 176 1.37 -2.99 10.82
N LEU A 177 1.97 -3.04 9.62
CA LEU A 177 2.78 -1.99 9.03
C LEU A 177 1.96 -1.29 7.93
N LEU A 178 1.73 0.00 8.11
CA LEU A 178 1.16 0.86 7.07
C LEU A 178 2.27 1.73 6.48
N ALA A 179 2.44 1.68 5.16
CA ALA A 179 3.48 2.42 4.47
C ALA A 179 2.96 3.06 3.18
N LEU A 180 3.47 4.24 2.87
CA LEU A 180 3.24 4.94 1.61
C LEU A 180 4.54 5.02 0.84
N VAL A 181 4.52 4.66 -0.43
CA VAL A 181 5.67 4.71 -1.33
C VAL A 181 5.30 5.60 -2.52
N TYR A 182 6.21 6.45 -2.96
CA TYR A 182 6.06 7.18 -4.21
C TYR A 182 6.91 6.55 -5.29
N LEU A 183 6.25 6.16 -6.38
CA LEU A 183 6.84 5.57 -7.56
C LEU A 183 6.78 6.58 -8.70
N GLY A 184 7.92 6.81 -9.35
CA GLY A 184 8.01 7.66 -10.53
C GLY A 184 7.37 7.05 -11.78
N PRO A 185 7.31 7.80 -12.89
CA PRO A 185 6.67 7.37 -14.14
C PRO A 185 7.27 6.10 -14.77
N ASP A 186 8.53 5.78 -14.49
CA ASP A 186 9.20 4.56 -14.94
C ASP A 186 9.40 3.55 -13.79
N ASP A 187 8.47 3.48 -12.85
CA ASP A 187 8.53 2.52 -11.73
C ASP A 187 9.79 2.69 -10.85
N GLN A 188 10.24 3.94 -10.75
CA GLN A 188 11.40 4.34 -9.95
C GLN A 188 10.96 4.53 -8.50
N VAL A 189 11.59 3.82 -7.55
CA VAL A 189 11.29 4.00 -6.13
C VAL A 189 11.97 5.28 -5.64
N PHE A 190 11.19 6.34 -5.48
CA PHE A 190 11.75 7.63 -5.05
C PHE A 190 11.85 7.76 -3.54
N TRP A 191 10.79 7.40 -2.82
CA TRP A 191 10.81 7.34 -1.36
C TRP A 191 9.76 6.39 -0.82
N ALA A 192 9.98 5.91 0.41
CA ALA A 192 9.02 5.16 1.21
C ALA A 192 8.94 5.76 2.61
N GLN A 193 7.71 5.95 3.11
CA GLN A 193 7.42 6.49 4.43
C GLN A 193 6.60 5.48 5.23
N ARG A 194 7.08 5.13 6.42
CA ARG A 194 6.30 4.41 7.42
C ARG A 194 5.27 5.36 8.03
N LEU A 195 4.00 4.99 7.96
CA LEU A 195 2.88 5.74 8.52
C LEU A 195 2.51 5.24 9.93
N GLN A 196 2.55 3.92 10.11
CA GLN A 196 2.29 3.25 11.39
C GLN A 196 3.01 1.88 11.41
N GLY A 197 3.37 1.40 12.61
CA GLY A 197 3.82 0.02 12.84
C GLY A 197 5.32 -0.20 12.93
#